data_AF-G0MCL8-F1
#
_entry.id   AF-G0MCL8-F1
#
_cell.length_a   1.000
_cell.length_b   1.000
_cell.length_c   1.000
_cell.angle_alpha   90.00
_cell.angle_beta   90.00
_cell.angle_gamma   90.00
#
_symmetry.space_group_name_H-M   'P 1'
#
loop_
_entity.id
_entity.type
_entity.pdbx_description
1 polymer ?
#
loop_
_entity_poly.entity_id
_entity_poly.type
_entity_poly.pdbx_seq_one_letter_code
_entity_poly.pdbx_strand_id
1 'polypeptide(L)'
;MISDSKGLWVRVPKSFIPEDFVMCLQITHGVRPQLTGKEYKSIAKIAFHFGFSNTVRYCEQQLIKINEQPSLIIKNFKMAMNFNMERYMIHLLIHIGSAKQLVNFLSKLDLEEMSSEFMKAFVAKFLFL
;
A
#
# COMPACT_ATOMS: atom_id res chain seq x y z
N MET A 1 5.03 -32.61 -26.25
CA MET A 1 3.58 -32.30 -26.39
C MET A 1 3.03 -32.07 -25.00
N ILE A 2 2.85 -30.81 -24.60
CA ILE A 2 2.12 -30.48 -23.37
C ILE A 2 0.65 -30.41 -23.80
N SER A 3 -0.13 -31.38 -23.34
CA SER A 3 -1.55 -31.50 -23.64
C SER A 3 -2.35 -30.47 -22.85
N ASP A 4 -3.25 -29.79 -23.54
CA ASP A 4 -4.48 -29.15 -23.07
C ASP A 4 -4.44 -28.55 -21.66
N SER A 5 -3.88 -27.34 -21.54
CA SER A 5 -4.23 -26.46 -20.41
C SER A 5 -5.67 -25.98 -20.59
N LYS A 6 -6.62 -26.72 -20.01
CA LYS A 6 -7.94 -26.17 -19.69
C LYS A 6 -7.72 -24.80 -19.05
N GLY A 7 -8.21 -23.73 -19.68
CA GLY A 7 -7.85 -22.36 -19.36
C GLY A 7 -7.89 -22.09 -17.85
N LEU A 8 -6.72 -21.84 -17.27
CA LEU A 8 -6.59 -21.43 -15.88
C LEU A 8 -7.07 -19.98 -15.77
N TRP A 9 -8.34 -19.81 -15.43
CA TRP A 9 -8.90 -18.51 -15.14
C TRP A 9 -8.41 -18.02 -13.78
N VAL A 10 -7.74 -16.87 -13.75
CA VAL A 10 -7.32 -16.23 -12.50
C VAL A 10 -8.33 -15.16 -12.13
N ARG A 11 -8.79 -15.18 -10.88
CA ARG A 11 -9.73 -14.16 -10.37
C ARG A 11 -9.01 -12.83 -10.16
N VAL A 12 -9.59 -11.77 -10.70
CA VAL A 12 -9.12 -10.39 -10.51
C VAL A 12 -9.91 -9.69 -9.38
N PRO A 13 -9.37 -8.61 -8.79
CA PRO A 13 -10.12 -7.78 -7.84
C PRO A 13 -11.41 -7.21 -8.44
N LYS A 14 -12.43 -6.94 -7.60
CA LYS A 14 -13.72 -6.35 -8.04
C LYS A 14 -13.56 -5.04 -8.82
N SER A 15 -12.55 -4.24 -8.48
CA SER A 15 -12.16 -3.04 -9.24
C SER A 15 -10.84 -3.34 -9.93
N PHE A 16 -10.91 -3.75 -11.19
CA PHE A 16 -9.75 -4.12 -12.00
C PHE A 16 -9.70 -3.22 -13.24
N ILE A 17 -8.55 -2.58 -13.45
CA ILE A 17 -8.28 -1.74 -14.60
C ILE A 17 -7.20 -2.48 -15.41
N PRO A 18 -7.49 -2.95 -16.64
CA PRO A 18 -6.54 -3.70 -17.44
C PRO A 18 -5.20 -2.99 -17.65
N GLU A 19 -5.22 -1.67 -17.81
CA GLU A 19 -4.03 -0.84 -17.99
C GLU A 19 -3.14 -0.87 -16.74
N ASP A 20 -3.72 -0.73 -15.55
CA ASP A 20 -2.99 -0.82 -14.29
C ASP A 20 -2.40 -2.22 -14.07
N PHE A 21 -3.05 -3.26 -14.57
CA PHE A 21 -2.52 -4.62 -14.53
C PHE A 21 -1.31 -4.79 -15.45
N VAL A 22 -1.38 -4.28 -16.68
CA VAL A 22 -0.23 -4.27 -17.59
C VAL A 22 0.94 -3.52 -16.95
N MET A 23 0.69 -2.35 -16.35
CA MET A 23 1.72 -1.58 -15.65
C MET A 23 2.28 -2.34 -14.44
N CYS A 24 1.44 -3.03 -13.69
CA CYS A 24 1.86 -3.89 -12.57
C CYS A 24 2.84 -4.96 -13.06
N LEU A 25 2.52 -5.66 -14.16
CA LEU A 25 3.39 -6.68 -14.74
C LEU A 25 4.71 -6.07 -15.22
N GLN A 26 4.67 -4.94 -15.92
CA GLN A 26 5.89 -4.24 -16.34
C GLN A 26 6.80 -3.91 -15.16
N ILE A 27 6.25 -3.41 -14.05
CA ILE A 27 7.03 -3.12 -12.83
C ILE A 27 7.59 -4.39 -12.21
N THR A 28 6.79 -5.46 -12.13
CA THR A 28 7.25 -6.77 -11.65
C THR A 28 8.43 -7.28 -12.47
N HIS A 29 8.44 -7.03 -13.78
CA HIS A 29 9.55 -7.36 -14.69
C HIS A 29 10.68 -6.32 -14.72
N GLY A 30 10.64 -5.30 -13.84
CA GLY A 30 11.75 -4.38 -13.61
C GLY A 30 11.63 -3.02 -14.29
N VAL A 31 10.58 -2.76 -15.07
CA VAL A 31 10.33 -1.43 -15.64
C VAL A 31 10.05 -0.43 -14.52
N ARG A 32 10.59 0.80 -14.64
CA ARG A 32 10.46 1.87 -13.65
C ARG A 32 9.74 3.08 -14.24
N PRO A 33 8.42 2.99 -14.47
CA PRO A 33 7.65 4.06 -15.09
C PRO A 33 7.47 5.23 -14.11
N GLN A 34 7.37 6.44 -14.66
CA GLN A 34 6.91 7.62 -13.92
C GLN A 34 5.39 7.67 -13.95
N LEU A 35 4.77 7.54 -12.79
CA LEU A 35 3.32 7.50 -12.64
C LEU A 35 2.87 8.48 -11.55
N THR A 36 1.58 8.80 -11.56
CA THR A 36 0.95 9.57 -10.51
C THR A 36 0.81 8.75 -9.23
N GLY A 37 0.66 9.45 -8.09
CA GLY A 37 0.35 8.79 -6.82
C GLY A 37 -0.94 7.96 -6.88
N LYS A 38 -1.93 8.32 -7.70
CA LYS A 38 -3.17 7.54 -7.87
C LYS A 38 -2.90 6.20 -8.56
N GLU A 39 -2.11 6.21 -9.63
CA GLU A 39 -1.72 5.01 -10.38
C GLU A 39 -0.90 4.06 -9.50
N TYR A 40 0.11 4.56 -8.77
CA TYR A 40 0.86 3.69 -7.84
C TYR A 40 -0.02 3.04 -6.78
N LYS A 41 -1.06 3.72 -6.27
CA LYS A 41 -2.02 3.13 -5.33
C LYS A 41 -2.84 2.01 -5.99
N SER A 42 -3.26 2.20 -7.23
CA SER A 42 -4.02 1.19 -7.98
C SER A 42 -3.16 -0.03 -8.30
N ILE A 43 -1.94 0.19 -8.77
CA ILE A 43 -0.97 -0.86 -9.08
C ILE A 43 -0.60 -1.64 -7.81
N ALA A 44 -0.38 -0.97 -6.67
CA ALA A 44 -0.07 -1.64 -5.43
C ALA A 44 -1.20 -2.59 -4.97
N LYS A 45 -2.46 -2.19 -5.16
CA LYS A 45 -3.62 -3.05 -4.87
C LYS A 45 -3.59 -4.33 -5.69
N ILE A 46 -3.31 -4.20 -6.99
CA ILE A 46 -3.19 -5.33 -7.91
C ILE A 46 -2.01 -6.22 -7.50
N ALA A 47 -0.84 -5.62 -7.28
CA ALA A 47 0.37 -6.32 -6.88
C ALA A 47 0.17 -7.11 -5.58
N PHE A 48 -0.49 -6.51 -4.58
CA PHE A 48 -0.81 -7.18 -3.33
C PHE A 48 -1.73 -8.38 -3.55
N HIS A 49 -2.80 -8.23 -4.33
CA HIS A 49 -3.73 -9.32 -4.66
C HIS A 49 -3.03 -10.53 -5.31
N PHE A 50 -2.05 -10.28 -6.18
CA PHE A 50 -1.29 -11.32 -6.86
C PHE A 50 -0.01 -11.77 -6.14
N GLY A 51 0.28 -11.23 -4.95
CA GLY A 51 1.47 -11.59 -4.17
C GLY A 51 2.80 -11.07 -4.71
N PHE A 52 2.79 -10.02 -5.56
CA PHE A 52 4.00 -9.39 -6.09
C PHE A 52 4.62 -8.42 -5.07
N SER A 53 5.18 -8.95 -3.98
CA SER A 53 5.71 -8.15 -2.86
C SER A 53 6.77 -7.12 -3.28
N ASN A 54 7.61 -7.46 -4.25
CA ASN A 54 8.61 -6.52 -4.80
C ASN A 54 7.95 -5.31 -5.49
N THR A 55 6.82 -5.53 -6.16
CA THR A 55 6.06 -4.47 -6.82
C THR A 55 5.32 -3.62 -5.80
N VAL A 56 4.72 -4.22 -4.76
CA VAL A 56 4.13 -3.48 -3.63
C VAL A 56 5.17 -2.56 -3.00
N ARG A 57 6.36 -3.09 -2.68
CA ARG A 57 7.47 -2.34 -2.08
C ARG A 57 8.01 -1.24 -3.00
N TYR A 58 8.01 -1.46 -4.31
CA TYR A 58 8.34 -0.40 -5.26
C TYR A 58 7.30 0.73 -5.24
N CYS A 59 6.00 0.40 -5.35
CA CYS A 59 4.94 1.39 -5.30
C CYS A 59 4.96 2.18 -3.99
N GLU A 60 5.19 1.50 -2.86
CA GLU A 60 5.38 2.12 -1.55
C GLU A 60 6.47 3.20 -1.57
N GLN A 61 7.66 2.87 -2.11
CA GLN A 61 8.77 3.82 -2.21
C GLN A 61 8.43 5.02 -3.09
N GLN A 62 7.72 4.81 -4.21
CA GLN A 62 7.31 5.91 -5.09
C GLN A 62 6.26 6.81 -4.42
N LEU A 63 5.34 6.24 -3.65
CA LEU A 63 4.34 7.01 -2.90
C LEU A 63 4.96 7.92 -1.85
N ILE A 64 6.02 7.45 -1.17
CA ILE A 64 6.79 8.26 -0.23
C ILE A 64 7.48 9.42 -0.96
N LYS A 65 8.17 9.13 -2.08
CA LYS A 65 8.86 10.15 -2.87
C LYS A 65 7.93 11.22 -3.44
N ILE A 66 6.76 10.83 -3.93
CA ILE A 66 5.80 11.79 -4.51
C ILE A 66 5.15 12.64 -3.42
N ASN A 67 4.99 12.10 -2.22
CA ASN A 67 4.30 12.77 -1.12
C ASN A 67 5.22 12.95 0.08
N GLU A 68 6.34 13.66 -0.11
CA GLU A 68 7.28 13.97 0.99
C GLU A 68 6.58 14.66 2.18
N GLN A 69 5.54 15.45 1.90
CA GLN A 69 4.59 15.96 2.89
C GLN A 69 3.20 15.37 2.62
N PRO A 70 2.88 14.20 3.20
CA PRO A 70 1.68 13.48 2.85
C PRO A 70 0.43 14.13 3.45
N SER A 71 -0.69 14.06 2.72
CA SER A 71 -1.98 14.36 3.30
C SER A 71 -2.34 13.32 4.35
N LEU A 72 -2.54 13.78 5.60
CA LEU A 72 -2.94 12.92 6.72
C LEU A 72 -4.44 12.62 6.66
N ILE A 73 -4.85 11.89 5.63
CA ILE A 73 -6.23 11.41 5.49
C ILE A 73 -6.30 9.93 5.83
N ILE A 74 -7.39 9.52 6.49
CA ILE A 74 -7.59 8.13 6.95
C ILE A 74 -7.44 7.10 5.83
N LYS A 75 -7.78 7.46 4.59
CA LYS A 75 -7.64 6.61 3.40
C LYS A 75 -6.20 6.16 3.17
N ASN A 76 -5.20 7.00 3.46
CA ASN A 76 -3.79 6.66 3.28
C ASN A 76 -3.34 5.63 4.33
N PHE A 77 -3.77 5.79 5.59
CA PHE A 77 -3.50 4.83 6.67
C PHE A 77 -4.14 3.47 6.38
N LYS A 78 -5.44 3.45 6.02
CA LYS A 78 -6.15 2.21 5.64
C LYS A 78 -5.45 1.49 4.49
N MET A 79 -5.00 2.24 3.48
CA MET A 79 -4.27 1.66 2.37
C MET A 79 -2.93 1.05 2.80
N ALA A 80 -2.18 1.74 3.66
CA ALA A 80 -0.92 1.22 4.18
C ALA A 80 -1.13 -0.12 4.92
N MET A 81 -2.17 -0.21 5.76
CA MET A 81 -2.54 -1.45 6.44
C MET A 81 -2.94 -2.54 5.44
N ASN A 82 -3.92 -2.25 4.57
CA ASN A 82 -4.51 -3.23 3.66
C ASN A 82 -3.51 -3.87 2.70
N PHE A 83 -2.43 -3.15 2.36
CA PHE A 83 -1.40 -3.63 1.42
C PHE A 83 -0.05 -3.90 2.10
N ASN A 84 -0.03 -3.95 3.44
CA ASN A 84 1.16 -4.19 4.26
C ASN A 84 2.36 -3.29 3.91
N MET A 85 2.12 -1.99 3.76
CA MET A 85 3.12 -0.97 3.46
C MET A 85 3.66 -0.31 4.74
N GLU A 86 4.54 -1.02 5.45
CA GLU A 86 5.14 -0.59 6.71
C GLU A 86 5.88 0.75 6.61
N ARG A 87 6.68 0.97 5.57
CA ARG A 87 7.48 2.19 5.41
C ARG A 87 6.57 3.38 5.10
N TYR A 88 5.53 3.17 4.31
CA TYR A 88 4.56 4.23 4.04
C TYR A 88 3.73 4.56 5.29
N MET A 89 3.40 3.58 6.14
CA MET A 89 2.79 3.86 7.44
C MET A 89 3.70 4.70 8.32
N ILE A 90 4.97 4.30 8.47
CA ILE A 90 5.95 5.06 9.27
C ILE A 90 6.10 6.49 8.73
N HIS A 91 6.18 6.64 7.41
CA HIS A 91 6.18 7.96 6.75
C HIS A 91 4.98 8.80 7.19
N LEU A 92 3.75 8.28 7.06
CA LEU A 92 2.54 8.98 7.50
C LEU A 92 2.56 9.34 8.99
N LEU A 93 3.04 8.44 9.86
CA LEU A 93 3.09 8.64 11.30
C LEU A 93 4.04 9.76 11.70
N ILE A 94 5.20 9.89 11.05
CA ILE A 94 6.19 10.93 11.38
C ILE A 94 5.57 12.33 11.30
N HIS A 95 4.69 12.57 10.33
CA HIS A 95 4.03 13.86 10.13
C HIS A 95 2.85 14.15 11.07
N ILE A 96 2.42 13.18 11.90
CA ILE A 96 1.40 13.45 12.94
C ILE A 96 2.01 14.36 14.01
N GLY A 97 1.41 15.52 14.26
CA GLY A 97 1.94 16.52 15.19
C GLY A 97 1.32 16.52 16.57
N SER A 98 0.32 15.67 16.85
CA SER A 98 -0.34 15.64 18.15
C SER A 98 -0.96 14.29 18.50
N ALA A 99 -1.04 14.00 19.80
CA ALA A 99 -1.75 12.83 20.32
C ALA A 99 -3.23 12.81 19.90
N LYS A 100 -3.89 13.98 19.86
CA LYS A 100 -5.29 14.11 19.41
C LYS A 100 -5.48 13.63 17.97
N GLN A 101 -4.57 14.00 17.06
CA GLN A 101 -4.62 13.52 15.68
C GLN A 101 -4.39 12.01 15.61
N LEU A 102 -3.40 11.49 16.36
CA LEU A 102 -3.09 10.06 16.40
C LEU A 102 -4.30 9.22 16.86
N VAL A 103 -4.92 9.60 17.98
CA VAL A 103 -6.11 8.93 18.53
C VAL A 103 -7.28 8.96 17.54
N ASN A 104 -7.46 10.07 16.81
CA ASN A 104 -8.51 10.17 15.79
C ASN A 104 -8.28 9.26 14.56
N PHE A 105 -7.03 8.90 14.24
CA PHE A 105 -6.77 7.88 13.23
C PHE A 105 -6.99 6.49 13.80
N LEU A 106 -6.43 6.19 14.98
CA LEU A 106 -6.59 4.90 15.65
C LEU A 106 -8.06 4.50 15.81
N SER A 107 -8.94 5.43 16.19
CA SER A 107 -10.38 5.15 16.35
C SER A 107 -11.12 4.82 15.04
N LYS A 108 -10.49 5.01 13.89
CA LYS A 108 -11.08 4.77 12.55
C LYS A 108 -10.39 3.63 11.79
N LEU A 109 -9.32 3.09 12.37
CA LEU A 109 -8.60 1.93 11.84
C LEU A 109 -9.10 0.68 12.56
N ASP A 110 -9.09 -0.43 11.83
CA ASP A 110 -9.34 -1.73 12.45
C ASP A 110 -8.05 -2.17 13.15
N LEU A 111 -8.01 -2.00 14.48
CA LEU A 111 -6.84 -2.31 15.28
C LEU A 111 -6.66 -3.83 15.46
N GLU A 112 -7.72 -4.62 15.28
CA GLU A 112 -7.68 -6.08 15.46
C GLU A 112 -7.00 -6.75 14.25
N GLU A 113 -7.20 -6.22 13.04
CA GLU A 113 -6.55 -6.69 11.82
C GLU A 113 -5.13 -6.12 11.61
N MET A 114 -4.67 -5.24 12.51
CA MET A 114 -3.38 -4.56 12.37
C MET A 114 -2.22 -5.50 12.72
N SER A 115 -1.17 -5.50 11.88
CA SER A 115 0.06 -6.23 12.20
C SER A 115 0.73 -5.69 13.47
N SER A 116 1.46 -6.56 14.18
CA SER A 116 2.21 -6.16 15.37
C SER A 116 3.25 -5.07 15.08
N GLU A 117 3.84 -5.07 13.88
CA GLU A 117 4.79 -4.03 13.44
C GLU A 117 4.12 -2.67 13.26
N PHE A 118 2.90 -2.63 12.70
CA PHE A 118 2.14 -1.39 12.65
C PHE A 118 1.77 -0.89 14.05
N MET A 119 1.29 -1.77 14.94
CA MET A 119 0.97 -1.38 16.31
C MET A 119 2.18 -0.81 17.06
N LYS A 120 3.36 -1.43 16.90
CA LYS A 120 4.62 -0.91 17.44
C LYS A 120 4.93 0.50 16.89
N ALA A 121 4.72 0.73 15.59
CA ALA A 121 4.94 2.05 15.00
C ALA A 121 3.99 3.12 15.58
N PHE A 122 2.72 2.79 15.81
CA PHE A 122 1.76 3.69 16.47
C PHE A 122 2.15 3.99 17.92
N VAL A 123 2.52 2.97 18.70
CA VAL A 123 2.98 3.14 20.08
C VAL A 123 4.25 3.99 20.14
N ALA A 124 5.22 3.72 19.27
CA ALA A 124 6.43 4.53 19.18
C ALA A 124 6.07 5.99 18.87
N LYS A 125 5.19 6.24 17.89
CA LYS A 125 4.75 7.61 17.59
C LYS A 125 4.05 8.27 18.78
N PHE A 126 3.23 7.55 19.54
CA PHE A 126 2.59 8.08 20.75
C PHE A 126 3.59 8.48 21.83
N LEU A 127 4.65 7.69 22.03
CA LEU A 127 5.67 7.95 23.06
C LEU A 127 6.58 9.14 22.72
N PHE A 128 6.79 9.43 21.43
CA PHE A 128 7.65 10.52 20.94
C PHE A 128 6.87 11.74 20.43
N LEU A 129 5.59 11.86 20.80
CA LEU A 129 4.72 12.98 20.40
C LEU A 129 4.79 14.18 21.34
#